data_AF-A0A7T7AKE0-F1
#
_entry.id   AF-A0A7T7AKE0-F1
#
_cell.length_a   1.000
_cell.length_b   1.000
_cell.length_c   1.000
_cell.angle_alpha   90.00
_cell.angle_beta   90.00
_cell.angle_gamma   90.00
#
_symmetry.space_group_name_H-M   'P 1'
#
loop_
_entity.id
_entity.type
_entity.pdbx_description
1 polymer ?
#
loop_
_entity_poly.entity_id
_entity_poly.type
_entity_poly.pdbx_seq_one_letter_code
_entity_poly.pdbx_strand_id
1 'polypeptide(L)'
;MKKLIPLLLSFSLLGCAAQHEAACVRAPFHAKFQDADGDVGPFANMKFSLIRVSDGVVVYHGTTDEQGRAEWSNACRGEQYTLRQDGLIDE
;
A
#
# COMPACT_ATOMS: atom_id res chain seq x y z
N MET A 1 39.87 -9.58 -51.45
CA MET A 1 39.33 -9.96 -50.12
C MET A 1 38.89 -8.70 -49.39
N LYS A 2 37.57 -8.57 -49.17
CA LYS A 2 36.89 -7.41 -48.54
C LYS A 2 37.06 -7.50 -47.02
N LYS A 3 37.49 -6.42 -46.35
CA LYS A 3 37.40 -6.29 -44.89
C LYS A 3 36.37 -5.21 -44.58
N LEU A 4 35.18 -5.65 -44.19
CA LEU A 4 34.10 -4.82 -43.65
C LEU A 4 34.33 -4.68 -42.14
N ILE A 5 34.45 -3.44 -41.68
CA ILE A 5 34.56 -3.09 -40.26
C ILE A 5 33.13 -2.91 -39.73
N PRO A 6 32.70 -3.62 -38.67
CA PRO A 6 31.40 -3.38 -38.09
C PRO A 6 31.49 -2.20 -37.13
N LEU A 7 30.79 -1.11 -37.46
CA LEU A 7 30.54 0.01 -36.54
C LEU A 7 29.53 -0.48 -35.49
N LEU A 8 30.01 -0.75 -34.28
CA LEU A 8 29.15 -1.06 -33.13
C LEU A 8 28.48 0.23 -32.65
N LEU A 9 27.26 0.45 -33.13
CA LEU A 9 26.34 1.46 -32.60
C LEU A 9 25.78 0.97 -31.26
N SER A 10 26.46 1.31 -30.18
CA SER A 10 25.97 1.15 -28.82
C SER A 10 24.83 2.16 -28.58
N PHE A 11 23.60 1.78 -28.92
CA PHE A 11 22.40 2.50 -28.49
C PHE A 11 22.24 2.32 -26.99
N SER A 12 22.81 3.26 -26.22
CA SER A 12 22.52 3.43 -24.80
C SER A 12 21.06 3.82 -24.65
N LEU A 13 20.18 2.83 -24.53
CA LEU A 13 18.81 3.02 -24.07
C LEU A 13 18.90 3.38 -22.57
N LEU A 14 19.15 4.66 -22.29
CA LEU A 14 18.74 5.25 -21.02
C LEU A 14 17.22 5.18 -21.00
N GLY A 15 16.70 4.08 -20.47
CA GLY A 15 15.30 3.99 -20.09
C GLY A 15 15.07 5.04 -19.02
N CYS A 16 14.40 6.13 -19.39
CA CYS A 16 13.78 7.02 -18.41
C CYS A 16 12.82 6.15 -17.59
N ALA A 17 13.22 5.82 -16.36
CA ALA A 17 12.28 5.44 -15.33
C ALA A 17 11.46 6.69 -15.00
N ALA A 18 10.46 6.98 -15.83
CA ALA A 18 9.42 7.93 -15.49
C ALA A 18 8.68 7.31 -14.31
N GLN A 19 9.07 7.71 -13.09
CA GLN A 19 8.23 7.55 -11.93
C GLN A 19 6.94 8.31 -12.26
N HIS A 20 5.93 7.57 -12.73
CA HIS A 20 4.57 8.05 -12.70
C HIS A 20 4.21 8.20 -11.23
N GLU A 21 4.53 9.36 -10.64
CA GLU A 21 3.74 9.88 -9.54
C GLU A 21 2.35 10.14 -10.14
N ALA A 22 1.52 9.10 -10.17
CA ALA A 22 0.09 9.28 -10.34
C ALA A 22 -0.32 10.26 -9.23
N ALA A 23 -0.81 11.44 -9.61
CA ALA A 23 -1.21 12.46 -8.65
C ALA A 23 -2.22 11.84 -7.67
N CYS A 24 -1.76 11.61 -6.43
CA CYS A 24 -2.53 10.93 -5.40
C CYS A 24 -3.70 11.81 -4.98
N VAL A 25 -4.91 11.47 -5.44
CA VAL A 25 -6.14 12.07 -4.90
C VAL A 25 -6.41 11.41 -3.55
N ARG A 26 -6.03 12.10 -2.47
CA ARG A 26 -6.30 11.64 -1.10
C ARG A 26 -7.80 11.60 -0.84
N ALA A 27 -8.26 10.51 -0.22
CA ALA A 27 -9.65 10.35 0.19
C ALA A 27 -9.71 9.83 1.63
N PRO A 28 -10.73 10.24 2.41
CA PRO A 28 -11.00 9.62 3.70
C PRO A 28 -11.53 8.20 3.48
N PHE A 29 -11.02 7.27 4.30
CA PHE A 29 -11.48 5.89 4.38
C PHE A 29 -11.86 5.59 5.83
N HIS A 30 -12.86 4.73 5.98
CA HIS A 30 -13.30 4.20 7.26
C HIS A 30 -13.41 2.69 7.17
N ALA A 31 -13.08 2.00 8.26
CA ALA A 31 -13.31 0.57 8.41
C ALA A 31 -13.83 0.27 9.82
N LYS A 32 -14.59 -0.82 9.94
CA LYS A 32 -14.99 -1.40 11.22
C LYS A 32 -14.57 -2.86 11.25
N PHE A 33 -13.87 -3.24 12.30
CA PHE A 33 -13.40 -4.60 12.53
C PHE A 33 -14.20 -5.21 13.68
N GLN A 34 -14.84 -6.32 13.39
CA GLN A 34 -15.65 -7.07 14.35
C GLN A 34 -15.52 -8.55 14.03
N ASP A 35 -15.68 -9.37 15.04
CA ASP A 35 -15.85 -10.80 14.87
C ASP A 35 -17.04 -11.09 13.93
N ALA A 36 -16.89 -12.14 13.13
CA ALA A 36 -17.88 -12.50 12.11
C ALA A 36 -19.15 -13.06 12.73
N ASP A 37 -19.00 -13.80 13.84
CA ASP A 37 -20.11 -14.42 14.56
C ASP A 37 -20.71 -13.45 15.60
N GLY A 38 -19.95 -12.42 15.99
CA GLY A 38 -20.35 -11.40 16.96
C GLY A 38 -20.23 -11.87 18.41
N ASP A 39 -19.55 -12.99 18.63
CA ASP A 39 -19.33 -13.60 19.94
C ASP A 39 -18.26 -12.84 20.73
N VAL A 40 -17.30 -12.27 20.01
CA VAL A 40 -16.30 -11.35 20.58
C VAL A 40 -16.74 -9.92 20.29
N GLY A 41 -16.62 -9.07 21.31
CA GLY A 41 -16.86 -7.63 21.16
C GLY A 41 -16.01 -7.00 20.05
N PRO A 42 -16.24 -5.73 19.69
CA PRO A 42 -15.47 -5.05 18.66
C PRO A 42 -13.96 -5.19 18.88
N PHE A 43 -13.19 -5.31 17.80
CA PHE A 43 -11.74 -5.40 17.88
C PHE A 43 -11.15 -4.03 18.22
N ALA A 44 -11.30 -3.61 19.47
CA ALA A 44 -10.77 -2.37 20.01
C ALA A 44 -9.26 -2.45 20.25
N ASN A 45 -8.58 -1.31 20.17
CA ASN A 45 -7.13 -1.18 20.38
C ASN A 45 -6.27 -2.08 19.47
N MET A 46 -6.85 -2.61 18.39
CA MET A 46 -6.14 -3.43 17.41
C MET A 46 -5.21 -2.54 16.59
N LYS A 47 -3.92 -2.83 16.62
CA LYS A 47 -2.91 -2.16 15.78
C LYS A 47 -2.95 -2.77 14.37
N PHE A 48 -2.83 -1.93 13.35
CA PHE A 48 -2.79 -2.38 11.97
C PHE A 48 -1.93 -1.50 11.07
N SER A 49 -1.50 -2.07 9.95
CA SER A 49 -0.80 -1.41 8.86
C SER A 49 -1.63 -1.44 7.59
N LEU A 50 -1.66 -0.32 6.87
CA LEU A 50 -2.18 -0.24 5.51
C LEU A 50 -1.01 -0.27 4.52
N ILE A 51 -1.00 -1.28 3.66
CA ILE A 51 0.09 -1.58 2.74
C ILE A 51 -0.41 -1.36 1.32
N ARG A 52 0.25 -0.49 0.54
CA ARG A 52 -0.07 -0.30 -0.87
C ARG A 52 0.36 -1.54 -1.66
N VAL A 53 -0.54 -2.08 -2.47
CA VAL A 53 -0.30 -3.34 -3.20
C VAL A 53 0.74 -3.17 -4.32
N SER A 54 0.83 -1.99 -4.94
CA SER A 54 1.70 -1.78 -6.10
C SER A 54 3.20 -1.81 -5.80
N ASP A 55 3.60 -1.40 -4.59
CA ASP A 55 5.01 -1.29 -4.19
C ASP A 55 5.32 -1.92 -2.82
N GLY A 56 4.29 -2.41 -2.10
CA GLY A 56 4.44 -3.00 -0.78
C GLY A 56 4.75 -2.01 0.34
N VAL A 57 4.66 -0.70 0.08
CA VAL A 57 4.97 0.34 1.07
C VAL A 57 3.85 0.43 2.10
N VAL A 58 4.23 0.47 3.38
CA VAL A 58 3.30 0.83 4.46
C VAL A 58 3.03 2.33 4.37
N VAL A 59 1.79 2.69 4.06
CA VAL A 59 1.38 4.09 3.88
C VAL A 59 0.68 4.66 5.12
N TYR A 60 0.28 3.79 6.05
CA TYR A 60 -0.39 4.20 7.29
C TYR A 60 -0.27 3.12 8.37
N HIS A 61 -0.13 3.56 9.61
CA HIS A 61 -0.28 2.76 10.83
C HIS A 61 -1.48 3.30 11.61
N GLY A 62 -2.34 2.41 12.07
CA GLY A 62 -3.55 2.77 12.79
C GLY A 62 -3.78 1.92 14.03
N THR A 63 -4.67 2.41 14.88
CA THR A 63 -5.22 1.68 16.02
C THR A 63 -6.72 1.90 16.02
N THR A 64 -7.49 0.83 16.17
CA THR A 64 -8.95 0.92 16.23
C THR A 64 -9.44 1.54 17.54
N ASP A 65 -10.56 2.27 17.48
CA ASP A 65 -11.22 2.80 18.67
C ASP A 65 -11.95 1.72 19.48
N GLU A 66 -12.57 2.11 20.60
CA GLU A 66 -13.35 1.23 21.49
C GLU A 66 -14.49 0.49 20.79
N GLN A 67 -14.92 0.94 19.61
CA GLN A 67 -15.97 0.33 18.80
C GLN A 67 -15.41 -0.42 17.59
N GLY A 68 -14.10 -0.66 17.55
CA GLY A 68 -13.42 -1.37 16.48
C GLY A 68 -13.34 -0.57 15.18
N ARG A 69 -13.50 0.76 15.22
CA ARG A 69 -13.47 1.60 14.01
C ARG A 69 -12.08 2.17 13.78
N ALA A 70 -11.72 2.35 12.52
CA ALA A 70 -10.53 3.04 12.09
C ALA A 70 -10.85 4.04 10.98
N GLU A 71 -10.18 5.19 11.00
CA GLU A 71 -10.31 6.23 9.98
C GLU A 71 -8.92 6.67 9.52
N TRP A 72 -8.73 6.83 8.21
CA TRP A 72 -7.47 7.34 7.64
C TRP A 72 -7.73 8.15 6.36
N SER A 73 -6.92 9.18 6.11
CA SER A 73 -7.09 10.10 4.99
C SER A 73 -5.89 10.18 4.04
N ASN A 74 -4.79 9.46 4.35
CA ASN A 74 -3.55 9.50 3.58
C ASN A 74 -3.45 8.41 2.50
N ALA A 75 -4.55 7.73 2.18
CA ALA A 75 -4.60 6.77 1.07
C ALA A 75 -5.11 7.46 -0.21
N CYS A 76 -4.50 7.08 -1.33
CA CYS A 76 -4.85 7.50 -2.68
C CYS A 76 -6.05 6.72 -3.21
N ARG A 77 -7.02 7.43 -3.76
CA ARG A 77 -8.17 6.84 -4.46
C ARG A 77 -7.71 6.04 -5.68
N GLY A 78 -8.30 4.85 -5.87
CA GLY A 78 -8.03 3.98 -7.03
C GLY A 78 -6.82 3.05 -6.86
N GLU A 79 -6.00 3.26 -5.82
CA GLU A 79 -4.99 2.28 -5.43
C GLU A 79 -5.61 1.12 -4.66
N GLN A 80 -4.98 -0.05 -4.75
CA GLN A 80 -5.31 -1.21 -3.93
C GLN A 80 -4.43 -1.25 -2.69
N TYR A 81 -5.05 -1.65 -1.58
CA TYR A 81 -4.36 -1.77 -0.30
C TYR A 81 -4.65 -3.12 0.34
N THR A 82 -3.65 -3.64 1.03
CA THR A 82 -3.80 -4.74 1.99
C THR A 82 -3.81 -4.15 3.38
N LEU A 83 -4.77 -4.56 4.20
CA LEU A 83 -4.77 -4.27 5.62
C LEU A 83 -4.20 -5.47 6.37
N ARG A 84 -3.23 -5.23 7.24
CA ARG A 84 -2.60 -6.25 8.07
C ARG A 84 -2.75 -5.88 9.53
N GLN A 85 -3.32 -6.77 10.33
CA GLN A 85 -3.25 -6.67 11.78
C GLN A 85 -1.80 -6.85 12.24
N ASP A 86 -1.32 -5.94 13.08
CA ASP A 86 0.02 -5.99 13.63
C ASP A 86 -0.06 -6.50 15.08
N GLY A 87 0.42 -7.72 15.32
CA GLY A 87 0.40 -8.35 16.64
C GLY A 87 -0.94 -8.97 17.04
N LEU A 88 -1.00 -9.55 18.23
CA LEU A 88 -2.22 -10.12 18.80
C LEU A 88 -3.01 -9.03 19.54
N ILE A 89 -4.33 -9.18 19.59
CA ILE A 89 -5.19 -8.38 20.47
C ILE A 89 -4.82 -8.83 21.90
N ASP A 90 -4.39 -7.88 22.76
CA ASP A 90 -3.98 -8.06 24.16
C ASP A 90 -2.49 -8.35 24.48
N GLU A 91 -1.54 -8.03 23.58
CA GLU A 91 -0.09 -7.92 23.92
C GLU A 91 0.41 -6.49 24.17
#